data_AF-A0A654U206-F1
#
_entry.id   AF-A0A654U206-F1
#
_cell.length_a   1.000
_cell.length_b   1.000
_cell.length_c   1.000
_cell.angle_alpha   90.00
_cell.angle_beta   90.00
_cell.angle_gamma   90.00
#
_symmetry.space_group_name_H-M   'P 1'
#
loop_
_entity.id
_entity.type
_entity.pdbx_description
1 polymer ?
#
loop_
_entity_poly.entity_id
_entity_poly.type
_entity_poly.pdbx_seq_one_letter_code
_entity_poly.pdbx_strand_id
1 'polypeptide(L)'
;MRGRGDTASIEGAYHAVHDTLGATIAVLFAVGLLASGLASSSVGAYAGAMIMQGLLHWSVPMLVRRLITLGPALAILTLGFDPTRTLVLSQVVLSFGIPFAVLPLVKLTGSPAVMGGDTNHRATTWVGWVVAVMVSLLNVMLIYLTVTG
;
A
#
# COMPACT_ATOMS: atom_id res chain seq x y z
N MET A 1 -3.80 31.78 1.72
CA MET A 1 -3.05 30.56 1.32
C MET A 1 -3.93 29.30 1.46
N ARG A 2 -5.17 29.31 0.96
CA ARG A 2 -6.06 28.13 0.87
C ARG A 2 -6.23 27.82 -0.62
N GLY A 3 -5.79 26.66 -1.08
CA GLY A 3 -5.87 26.32 -2.52
C GLY A 3 -5.13 25.05 -2.97
N ARG A 4 -4.32 24.42 -2.11
CA ARG A 4 -3.67 23.12 -2.44
C ARG A 4 -4.47 21.88 -2.01
N GLY A 5 -5.60 22.06 -1.32
CA GLY A 5 -6.42 20.94 -0.82
C GLY A 5 -7.36 20.35 -1.88
N ASP A 6 -7.97 21.19 -2.73
CA ASP A 6 -8.98 20.72 -3.68
C ASP A 6 -8.40 19.86 -4.79
N THR A 7 -7.26 20.23 -5.37
CA THR A 7 -6.63 19.45 -6.46
C THR A 7 -6.07 18.10 -6.01
N ALA A 8 -5.85 17.91 -4.70
CA ALA A 8 -5.40 16.63 -4.14
C ALA A 8 -6.58 15.67 -3.84
N SER A 9 -7.81 16.17 -3.89
CA SER A 9 -9.01 15.33 -3.77
C SER A 9 -9.32 14.65 -5.10
N ILE A 10 -9.94 13.48 -5.05
CA ILE A 10 -10.40 12.76 -6.26
C ILE A 10 -11.36 13.65 -7.07
N GLU A 11 -12.17 14.45 -6.39
CA GLU A 11 -13.14 15.36 -7.01
C GLU A 11 -12.44 16.52 -7.73
N GLY A 12 -11.46 17.16 -7.11
CA GLY A 12 -10.67 18.20 -7.78
C GLY A 12 -9.76 17.67 -8.89
N ALA A 13 -9.28 16.43 -8.80
CA ALA A 13 -8.58 15.77 -9.90
C ALA A 13 -9.51 15.51 -11.09
N TYR A 14 -10.75 15.06 -10.83
CA TYR A 14 -11.76 14.88 -11.86
C TYR A 14 -12.12 16.20 -12.54
N HIS A 15 -12.37 17.26 -11.76
CA HIS A 15 -12.65 18.60 -12.30
C HIS A 15 -11.47 19.16 -13.11
N ALA A 16 -10.23 18.99 -12.64
CA ALA A 16 -9.05 19.42 -13.39
C ALA A 16 -8.90 18.69 -14.74
N VAL A 17 -9.17 17.39 -14.78
CA VAL A 17 -9.17 16.60 -16.04
C VAL A 17 -10.35 17.02 -16.92
N HIS A 18 -11.52 17.23 -16.35
CA HIS A 18 -12.70 17.67 -17.09
C HIS A 18 -12.48 19.01 -17.78
N ASP A 19 -11.88 19.98 -17.08
CA ASP A 19 -11.71 21.34 -17.59
C ASP A 19 -10.54 21.46 -18.58
N THR A 20 -9.55 20.57 -18.51
CA THR A 20 -8.36 20.60 -19.40
C THR A 20 -8.48 19.69 -20.62
N LEU A 21 -9.09 18.51 -20.45
CA LEU A 21 -9.11 17.42 -21.43
C LEU A 21 -10.53 17.10 -21.93
N GLY A 22 -11.55 17.63 -21.28
CA GLY A 22 -12.96 17.45 -21.65
C GLY A 22 -13.65 16.28 -20.95
N ALA A 23 -14.99 16.29 -21.02
CA ALA A 23 -15.86 15.40 -20.27
C ALA A 23 -15.61 13.91 -20.52
N THR A 24 -15.30 13.51 -21.75
CA THR A 24 -15.07 12.10 -22.11
C THR A 24 -13.84 11.53 -21.40
N ILE A 25 -12.76 12.30 -21.31
CA ILE A 25 -11.51 11.87 -20.67
C ILE A 25 -11.69 11.81 -19.15
N ALA A 26 -12.45 12.74 -18.57
CA ALA A 26 -12.79 12.71 -17.15
C ALA A 26 -13.57 11.45 -16.75
N VAL A 27 -14.55 11.02 -17.57
CA VAL A 27 -15.29 9.77 -17.34
C VAL A 27 -14.38 8.55 -17.44
N LEU A 28 -13.49 8.49 -18.43
CA LEU A 28 -12.51 7.40 -18.54
C LEU A 28 -11.56 7.35 -17.33
N PHE A 29 -11.14 8.51 -16.83
CA PHE A 29 -10.34 8.60 -15.61
C PHE A 29 -11.12 8.08 -14.39
N ALA A 30 -12.39 8.48 -14.23
CA ALA A 30 -13.23 8.00 -13.14
C ALA A 30 -13.43 6.48 -13.18
N VAL A 31 -13.71 5.91 -14.37
CA VAL A 31 -13.83 4.46 -14.56
C VAL A 31 -12.50 3.75 -14.26
N GLY A 32 -11.38 4.30 -14.73
CA GLY A 32 -10.04 3.78 -14.44
C GLY A 32 -9.70 3.78 -12.96
N LEU A 33 -10.06 4.86 -12.23
CA LEU A 33 -9.87 4.95 -10.79
C LEU A 33 -10.72 3.93 -10.03
N LEU A 34 -11.97 3.74 -10.46
CA LEU A 34 -12.87 2.72 -9.89
C LEU A 34 -12.33 1.31 -10.14
N ALA A 35 -11.91 1.02 -11.38
CA ALA A 35 -11.31 -0.25 -11.76
C ALA A 35 -10.02 -0.53 -10.97
N SER A 36 -9.15 0.47 -10.79
CA SER A 36 -7.95 0.38 -9.96
C SER A 36 -8.27 0.09 -8.50
N GLY A 37 -9.31 0.74 -7.94
CA GLY A 37 -9.77 0.50 -6.58
C GLY A 37 -10.26 -0.93 -6.37
N LEU A 38 -11.09 -1.45 -7.29
CA LEU A 38 -11.59 -2.82 -7.26
C LEU A 38 -10.47 -3.85 -7.44
N ALA A 39 -9.54 -3.60 -8.37
CA ALA A 39 -8.38 -4.46 -8.60
C ALA A 39 -7.48 -4.52 -7.36
N SER A 40 -7.12 -3.37 -6.78
CA SER A 40 -6.29 -3.29 -5.58
C SER A 40 -6.96 -3.95 -4.37
N SER A 41 -8.27 -3.79 -4.19
CA SER A 41 -9.00 -4.46 -3.11
C SER A 41 -8.97 -5.98 -3.26
N SER A 42 -9.11 -6.47 -4.49
CA SER A 42 -9.09 -7.91 -4.78
C SER A 42 -7.71 -8.51 -4.54
N VAL A 43 -6.65 -7.88 -5.06
CA VAL A 43 -5.27 -8.30 -4.84
C VAL A 43 -4.90 -8.23 -3.34
N GLY A 44 -5.32 -7.17 -2.65
CA GLY A 44 -5.16 -7.06 -1.19
C GLY A 44 -5.83 -8.22 -0.45
N ALA A 45 -7.05 -8.60 -0.86
CA ALA A 45 -7.73 -9.78 -0.34
C ALA A 45 -6.91 -11.06 -0.60
N TYR A 46 -6.47 -11.35 -1.81
CA TYR A 46 -5.65 -12.54 -2.05
C TYR A 46 -4.33 -12.54 -1.29
N ALA A 47 -3.60 -11.42 -1.26
CA ALA A 47 -2.32 -11.30 -0.57
C ALA A 47 -2.44 -11.61 0.94
N GLY A 48 -3.39 -11.00 1.64
CA GLY A 48 -3.55 -11.29 3.06
C GLY A 48 -4.11 -12.68 3.35
N ALA A 49 -4.79 -13.35 2.40
CA ALA A 49 -5.19 -14.74 2.58
C ALA A 49 -3.96 -15.66 2.49
N MET A 50 -3.09 -15.44 1.50
CA MET A 50 -1.83 -16.16 1.35
C MET A 50 -0.91 -15.96 2.56
N ILE A 51 -0.81 -14.75 3.10
CA ILE A 51 0.00 -14.46 4.29
C ILE A 51 -0.57 -15.17 5.53
N MET A 52 -1.89 -15.09 5.76
CA MET A 52 -2.52 -15.78 6.91
C MET A 52 -2.37 -17.30 6.82
N GLN A 53 -2.52 -17.87 5.63
CA GLN A 53 -2.36 -19.31 5.43
C GLN A 53 -0.89 -19.75 5.52
N GLY A 54 0.04 -18.96 4.98
CA GLY A 54 1.47 -19.30 4.97
C GLY A 54 2.19 -19.07 6.31
N LEU A 55 1.85 -18.01 7.05
CA LEU A 55 2.53 -17.65 8.30
C LEU A 55 1.75 -18.06 9.55
N LEU A 56 0.42 -17.89 9.57
CA LEU A 56 -0.42 -18.20 10.73
C LEU A 56 -1.10 -19.57 10.63
N HIS A 57 -1.02 -20.25 9.47
CA HIS A 57 -1.75 -21.49 9.17
C HIS A 57 -3.27 -21.38 9.47
N TRP A 58 -3.82 -20.17 9.38
CA TRP A 58 -5.19 -19.87 9.81
C TRP A 58 -6.01 -19.37 8.63
N SER A 59 -7.13 -20.04 8.34
CA SER A 59 -8.06 -19.64 7.28
C SER A 59 -9.22 -18.83 7.88
N VAL A 60 -9.14 -17.50 7.78
CA VAL A 60 -10.22 -16.59 8.23
C VAL A 60 -11.23 -16.39 7.09
N PRO A 61 -12.55 -16.53 7.34
CA PRO A 61 -13.58 -16.27 6.33
C PRO A 61 -13.53 -14.85 5.79
N MET A 62 -13.80 -14.66 4.49
CA MET A 62 -13.80 -13.34 3.81
C MET A 62 -14.63 -12.28 4.53
N LEU A 63 -15.77 -12.69 5.12
CA LEU A 63 -16.68 -11.78 5.83
C LEU A 63 -16.05 -11.22 7.11
N VAL A 64 -15.39 -12.08 7.91
CA VAL A 64 -14.72 -11.69 9.15
C VAL A 64 -13.54 -10.77 8.84
N ARG A 65 -12.79 -11.09 7.78
CA ARG A 65 -11.69 -10.25 7.34
C ARG A 65 -12.16 -8.87 6.89
N ARG A 66 -13.23 -8.81 6.11
CA ARG A 66 -13.82 -7.54 5.65
C ARG A 66 -14.30 -6.70 6.83
N LEU A 67 -14.91 -7.31 7.85
CA LEU A 67 -15.32 -6.64 9.09
C LEU A 67 -14.12 -6.14 9.92
N ILE A 68 -13.04 -6.91 10.02
CA ILE A 68 -11.84 -6.50 10.77
C ILE A 68 -11.09 -5.36 10.03
N THR A 69 -11.09 -5.36 8.70
CA THR A 69 -10.43 -4.29 7.92
C THR A 69 -11.28 -3.01 7.81
N LEU A 70 -12.60 -3.13 7.71
CA LEU A 70 -13.51 -1.97 7.61
C LEU A 70 -13.97 -1.45 8.97
N GLY A 71 -14.05 -2.30 9.99
CA GLY A 71 -14.52 -1.95 11.32
C GLY A 71 -13.77 -0.77 11.94
N PRO A 72 -12.42 -0.77 11.96
CA PRO A 72 -11.62 0.35 12.45
C PRO A 72 -11.86 1.63 11.64
N ALA A 73 -11.89 1.52 10.30
CA ALA A 73 -12.10 2.66 9.42
C ALA A 73 -13.48 3.31 9.64
N LEU A 74 -14.54 2.49 9.75
CA LEU A 74 -15.90 2.94 10.01
C LEU A 74 -16.06 3.51 11.43
N ALA A 75 -15.45 2.88 12.44
CA ALA A 75 -15.48 3.38 13.82
C ALA A 75 -14.79 4.75 13.94
N ILE A 76 -13.67 4.95 13.24
CA ILE A 76 -12.95 6.22 13.21
C ILE A 76 -13.77 7.32 12.51
N LEU A 77 -14.44 6.96 11.41
CA LEU A 77 -15.36 7.85 10.68
C LEU A 77 -16.55 8.29 11.56
N THR A 78 -17.14 7.38 12.33
CA THR A 78 -18.29 7.69 13.19
C THR A 78 -17.93 8.44 14.47
N LEU A 79 -16.72 8.23 15.01
CA LEU A 79 -16.22 8.98 16.17
C LEU A 79 -15.71 10.40 15.83
N GLY A 80 -15.63 10.78 14.55
CA GLY A 80 -15.15 12.10 14.15
C GLY A 80 -13.66 12.33 14.43
N PHE A 81 -12.86 11.26 14.51
CA PHE A 81 -11.41 11.37 14.67
C PHE A 81 -10.77 12.00 13.43
N ASP A 82 -9.74 12.81 13.63
CA ASP A 82 -8.94 13.42 12.56
C ASP A 82 -8.46 12.35 11.56
N PRO A 83 -8.97 12.32 10.32
CA PRO A 83 -8.63 11.31 9.31
C PRO A 83 -7.12 11.25 9.08
N THR A 84 -6.45 12.39 9.21
CA THR A 84 -5.00 12.56 9.15
C THR A 84 -4.30 11.60 10.11
N ARG A 85 -4.67 11.54 11.39
CA ARG A 85 -3.99 10.67 12.37
C ARG A 85 -4.14 9.19 12.06
N THR A 86 -5.30 8.78 11.56
CA THR A 86 -5.58 7.40 11.13
C THR A 86 -4.77 7.02 9.90
N LEU A 87 -4.64 7.94 8.96
CA LEU A 87 -3.78 7.78 7.79
C LEU A 87 -2.32 7.65 8.22
N VAL A 88 -1.83 8.53 9.12
CA VAL A 88 -0.47 8.42 9.68
C VAL A 88 -0.27 7.06 10.35
N LEU A 89 -1.19 6.61 11.20
CA LEU A 89 -1.07 5.33 11.90
C LEU A 89 -1.01 4.14 10.91
N SER A 90 -1.82 4.19 9.87
CA SER A 90 -1.84 3.16 8.80
C SER A 90 -0.54 3.13 8.02
N GLN A 91 0.01 4.31 7.70
CA GLN A 91 1.32 4.46 7.04
C GLN A 91 2.46 3.92 7.91
N VAL A 92 2.42 4.18 9.22
CA VAL A 92 3.40 3.64 10.17
C VAL A 92 3.38 2.12 10.17
N VAL A 93 2.19 1.50 10.31
CA VAL A 93 2.06 0.03 10.30
C VAL A 93 2.56 -0.57 8.97
N LEU A 94 2.20 0.03 7.83
CA LEU A 94 2.65 -0.43 6.52
C LEU A 94 4.17 -0.32 6.36
N SER A 95 4.76 0.79 6.80
CA SER A 95 6.20 1.03 6.75
C SER A 95 6.98 0.06 7.65
N PHE A 96 6.42 -0.44 8.75
CA PHE A 96 7.04 -1.53 9.50
C PHE A 96 6.92 -2.88 8.76
N GLY A 97 5.85 -3.10 8.01
CA GLY A 97 5.63 -4.32 7.24
C GLY A 97 6.54 -4.48 6.01
N ILE A 98 6.87 -3.39 5.32
CA ILE A 98 7.70 -3.42 4.10
C ILE A 98 9.12 -4.02 4.32
N PRO A 99 9.95 -3.55 5.27
CA PRO A 99 11.27 -4.15 5.50
C PRO A 99 11.16 -5.62 5.91
N PHE A 100 10.14 -5.97 6.69
CA PHE A 100 9.88 -7.35 7.09
C PHE A 100 9.50 -8.25 5.91
N ALA A 101 8.91 -7.73 4.85
CA ALA A 101 8.64 -8.48 3.62
C ALA A 101 9.85 -8.54 2.68
N VAL A 102 10.52 -7.40 2.47
CA VAL A 102 11.58 -7.28 1.46
C VAL A 102 12.89 -7.95 1.90
N LEU A 103 13.31 -7.80 3.16
CA LEU A 103 14.59 -8.36 3.64
C LEU A 103 14.62 -9.91 3.55
N PRO A 104 13.59 -10.64 4.02
CA PRO A 104 13.56 -12.09 3.85
C PRO A 104 13.47 -12.49 2.38
N LEU A 105 12.74 -11.75 1.55
CA LEU A 105 12.61 -12.05 0.13
C LEU A 105 13.95 -11.95 -0.60
N VAL A 106 14.74 -10.90 -0.35
CA VAL A 106 16.10 -10.77 -0.92
C VAL A 106 17.02 -11.88 -0.38
N LYS A 107 16.90 -12.25 0.90
CA LYS A 107 17.68 -13.34 1.50
C LYS A 107 17.32 -14.72 0.91
N LEU A 108 16.03 -14.99 0.70
CA LEU A 108 15.53 -16.27 0.17
C LEU A 108 15.87 -16.41 -1.32
N THR A 109 15.72 -15.35 -2.10
CA THR A 109 16.06 -15.34 -3.54
C THR A 109 17.57 -15.43 -3.80
N GLY A 110 18.40 -14.99 -2.85
CA GLY A 110 19.85 -15.18 -2.90
C GLY A 110 20.36 -16.52 -2.34
N SER A 111 19.48 -17.37 -1.81
CA SER A 111 19.88 -18.62 -1.14
C SER A 111 19.84 -19.82 -2.08
N PRO A 112 20.97 -20.49 -2.35
CA PRO A 112 21.01 -21.75 -3.10
C PRO A 112 20.20 -22.87 -2.45
N ALA A 113 20.01 -22.81 -1.13
CA ALA A 113 19.21 -23.80 -0.40
C ALA A 113 17.70 -23.70 -0.71
N VAL A 114 17.23 -22.54 -1.22
CA VAL A 114 15.80 -22.30 -1.51
C VAL A 114 15.55 -22.24 -3.02
N MET A 115 16.41 -21.58 -3.79
CA MET A 115 16.27 -21.45 -5.25
C MET A 115 17.01 -22.52 -6.07
N GLY A 116 17.89 -23.33 -5.46
CA GLY A 116 18.63 -24.35 -6.18
C GLY A 116 19.48 -23.78 -7.31
N GLY A 117 19.26 -24.26 -8.54
CA GLY A 117 20.00 -23.83 -9.74
C GLY A 117 19.63 -22.42 -10.24
N ASP A 118 18.46 -21.90 -9.89
CA ASP A 118 17.96 -20.58 -10.32
C ASP A 118 18.33 -19.46 -9.34
N THR A 119 19.40 -19.67 -8.56
CA THR A 119 19.84 -18.69 -7.56
C THR A 119 20.23 -17.38 -8.23
N ASN A 120 19.73 -16.28 -7.67
CA ASN A 120 19.96 -14.97 -8.22
C ASN A 120 21.46 -14.62 -8.26
N HIS A 121 21.92 -14.05 -9.37
CA HIS A 121 23.33 -13.69 -9.54
C HIS A 121 23.74 -12.65 -8.49
N ARG A 122 25.00 -12.66 -8.03
CA ARG A 122 25.47 -11.78 -6.94
C ARG A 122 25.19 -10.30 -7.23
N ALA A 123 25.22 -9.89 -8.50
CA ALA A 123 24.86 -8.55 -8.94
C ALA A 123 23.38 -8.20 -8.68
N THR A 124 22.45 -9.07 -9.08
CA THR A 124 21.01 -8.86 -8.88
C THR A 124 20.63 -8.89 -7.40
N THR A 125 21.26 -9.76 -6.61
CA THR A 125 21.08 -9.79 -5.15
C THR A 125 21.59 -8.49 -4.50
N TRP A 126 22.70 -7.92 -4.98
CA TRP A 126 23.21 -6.65 -4.50
C TRP A 126 22.27 -5.48 -4.84
N VAL A 127 21.74 -5.44 -6.07
CA VAL A 127 20.70 -4.47 -6.48
C VAL A 127 19.45 -4.63 -5.61
N GLY A 128 19.02 -5.86 -5.34
CA GLY A 128 17.88 -6.15 -4.46
C GLY A 128 18.09 -5.61 -3.04
N TRP A 129 19.28 -5.77 -2.48
CA TRP A 129 19.65 -5.19 -1.18
C TRP A 129 19.66 -3.67 -1.19
N VAL A 130 20.22 -3.05 -2.24
CA VAL A 130 20.22 -1.58 -2.38
C VAL A 130 18.80 -1.04 -2.44
N VAL A 131 17.94 -1.64 -3.27
CA VAL A 131 16.53 -1.24 -3.37
C VAL A 131 15.80 -1.45 -2.04
N ALA A 132 16.03 -2.58 -1.37
CA ALA A 132 15.42 -2.87 -0.07
C ALA A 132 15.79 -1.83 0.99
N VAL A 133 17.08 -1.48 1.09
CA VAL A 133 17.58 -0.48 2.03
C VAL A 133 17.03 0.90 1.67
N MET A 134 17.05 1.27 0.38
CA MET A 134 16.53 2.55 -0.09
C MET A 134 15.03 2.72 0.21
N VAL A 135 14.21 1.72 -0.13
CA VAL A 135 12.77 1.75 0.14
C VAL A 135 12.49 1.82 1.65
N SER A 136 13.25 1.07 2.46
CA SER A 136 13.11 1.09 3.91
C SER A 136 13.48 2.45 4.50
N LEU A 137 14.58 3.07 4.04
CA LEU A 137 14.99 4.41 4.46
C LEU A 137 13.96 5.48 4.08
N LEU A 138 13.43 5.43 2.85
CA LEU A 138 12.40 6.36 2.39
C LEU A 138 11.11 6.25 3.21
N ASN A 139 10.70 5.03 3.56
CA ASN A 139 9.54 4.78 4.40
C ASN A 139 9.73 5.34 5.83
N VAL A 140 10.90 5.10 6.43
CA VAL A 140 11.23 5.66 7.76
C VAL A 140 11.29 7.19 7.71
N MET A 141 11.89 7.77 6.66
CA MET A 141 11.94 9.21 6.47
C MET A 141 10.54 9.82 6.32
N LEU A 142 9.64 9.15 5.58
CA LEU A 142 8.25 9.56 5.47
C LEU A 142 7.53 9.57 6.82
N ILE A 143 7.71 8.52 7.64
CA ILE A 143 7.16 8.51 9.00
C ILE A 143 7.74 9.66 9.81
N TYR A 144 9.07 9.83 9.80
CA TYR A 144 9.74 10.87 10.58
C TYR A 144 9.15 12.24 10.26
N LEU A 145 9.12 12.62 8.97
CA LEU A 145 8.51 13.87 8.51
C LEU A 145 7.03 13.98 8.92
N THR A 146 6.27 12.90 8.79
CA THR A 146 4.84 12.90 9.14
C THR A 146 4.59 13.09 10.64
N VAL A 147 5.51 12.61 11.49
CA VAL A 147 5.40 12.72 12.96
C VAL A 147 5.99 14.04 13.47
N THR A 148 7.05 14.56 12.84
CA THR A 148 7.73 15.79 13.27
C THR A 148 7.18 17.07 12.65
N GLY A 149 6.45 16.98 11.53
CA GLY A 149 5.87 18.12 10.81
C GLY A 149 6.73 18.60 9.64
#